data_AF-A0A0Q7TDB4-F1
#
_entry.id   AF-A0A0Q7TDB4-F1
#
_cell.length_a   1.000
_cell.length_b   1.000
_cell.length_c   1.000
_cell.angle_alpha   90.00
_cell.angle_beta   90.00
_cell.angle_gamma   90.00
#
_symmetry.space_group_name_H-M   'P 1'
#
loop_
_entity.id
_entity.type
_entity.pdbx_description
1 polymer ?
#
loop_
_entity_poly.entity_id
_entity_poly.type
_entity_poly.pdbx_seq_one_letter_code
_entity_poly.pdbx_strand_id
1 'polypeptide(L)'
;MPLALIISSHVAGSRVGASAQAAALVQFRIDSMIVPTVLYGRHPGWGIPGGAPAPIEVMEGMLDGIEANGLFGQTDVVITGYFASAAQVRAAARTIDAVRAAPREGATPGAPARKPTVIIDPTMGDAGKGLYVPAEVAEAIASELIPRADVVACNAWELQRLTGTDSRDPQAAVRAGRLLNKPTLVSSVQRGSEIGVVYVDRKEAWLAAHAKAERSPSGTGDLLTALYAASILEGQTISYGLARAVGGVAETVTAANIWNAPELPIVAMAARIKQTSPTVRIERLA
;
A
#
# COMPACT_ATOMS: atom_id res chain seq x y z
N MET A 1 16.33 -13.67 -3.41
CA MET A 1 16.07 -12.26 -3.09
C MET A 1 14.56 -12.09 -2.98
N PRO A 2 14.01 -11.31 -2.03
CA PRO A 2 12.56 -11.19 -1.92
C PRO A 2 11.95 -10.58 -3.18
N LEU A 3 10.80 -11.10 -3.61
CA LEU A 3 10.10 -10.72 -4.83
C LEU A 3 8.69 -10.20 -4.53
N ALA A 4 8.40 -8.98 -4.97
CA ALA A 4 7.09 -8.37 -4.84
C ALA A 4 6.28 -8.49 -6.14
N LEU A 5 5.02 -8.91 -6.06
CA LEU A 5 4.03 -8.74 -7.13
C LEU A 5 3.20 -7.49 -6.83
N ILE A 6 3.29 -6.49 -7.70
CA ILE A 6 2.60 -5.21 -7.53
C ILE A 6 1.52 -5.08 -8.60
N ILE A 7 0.26 -5.00 -8.18
CA ILE A 7 -0.90 -4.83 -9.04
C ILE A 7 -1.53 -3.45 -8.73
N SER A 8 -1.07 -2.42 -9.42
CA SER A 8 -1.46 -1.03 -9.14
C SER A 8 -1.31 -0.16 -10.40
N SER A 9 -1.63 1.13 -10.30
CA SER A 9 -1.50 2.06 -11.43
C SER A 9 -0.04 2.23 -11.86
N HIS A 10 0.20 2.41 -13.16
CA HIS A 10 1.49 2.87 -13.67
C HIS A 10 1.33 4.26 -14.26
N VAL A 11 2.10 5.21 -13.74
CA VAL A 11 2.04 6.61 -14.15
C VAL A 11 3.44 7.07 -14.56
N ALA A 12 3.60 7.46 -15.82
CA ALA A 12 4.90 7.72 -16.43
C ALA A 12 5.62 8.94 -15.82
N GLY A 13 4.88 10.03 -15.58
CA GLY A 13 5.41 11.31 -15.12
C GLY A 13 5.23 11.59 -13.63
N SER A 14 4.63 10.69 -12.85
CA SER A 14 4.33 10.93 -11.43
C SER A 14 4.80 9.79 -10.53
N ARG A 15 5.02 10.09 -9.25
CA ARG A 15 5.51 9.13 -8.25
C ARG A 15 4.36 8.60 -7.40
N VAL A 16 3.44 7.89 -8.07
CA VAL A 16 2.27 7.24 -7.48
C VAL A 16 2.15 5.80 -7.98
N GLY A 17 1.32 4.98 -7.33
CA GLY A 17 1.04 3.60 -7.71
C GLY A 17 2.28 2.71 -7.73
N ALA A 18 2.29 1.77 -8.68
CA ALA A 18 3.31 0.74 -8.80
C ALA A 18 4.72 1.31 -9.02
N SER A 19 4.85 2.44 -9.74
CA SER A 19 6.16 3.05 -10.00
C SER A 19 6.77 3.64 -8.72
N ALA A 20 5.95 4.22 -7.83
CA ALA A 20 6.40 4.66 -6.51
C ALA A 20 6.78 3.48 -5.61
N GLN A 21 5.93 2.46 -5.57
CA GLN A 21 6.14 1.27 -4.76
C GLN A 21 7.42 0.54 -5.14
N ALA A 22 7.64 0.28 -6.43
CA ALA A 22 8.85 -0.37 -6.93
C ALA A 22 10.12 0.48 -6.67
N ALA A 23 10.05 1.80 -6.85
CA ALA A 23 11.16 2.70 -6.58
C ALA A 23 11.54 2.76 -5.09
N ALA A 24 10.59 2.52 -4.19
CA ALA A 24 10.87 2.37 -2.76
C ALA A 24 11.45 0.98 -2.44
N LEU A 25 10.82 -0.09 -2.94
CA LEU A 25 11.21 -1.48 -2.64
C LEU A 25 12.62 -1.86 -3.12
N VAL A 26 13.06 -1.34 -4.27
CA VAL A 26 14.43 -1.59 -4.76
C VAL A 26 15.50 -1.14 -3.75
N GLN A 27 15.21 -0.12 -2.94
CA GLN A 27 16.12 0.35 -1.90
C GLN A 27 16.32 -0.74 -0.83
N PHE A 28 15.35 -1.61 -0.61
CA PHE A 28 15.41 -2.71 0.35
C PHE A 28 15.90 -4.03 -0.27
N ARG A 29 16.40 -3.99 -1.53
CA ARG A 29 16.80 -5.19 -2.29
C ARG A 29 15.63 -6.17 -2.48
N ILE A 30 14.46 -5.61 -2.77
CA ILE A 30 13.25 -6.36 -3.09
C ILE A 30 12.95 -6.08 -4.57
N ASP A 31 13.03 -7.12 -5.39
CA ASP A 31 12.69 -7.03 -6.80
C ASP A 31 11.18 -6.95 -6.97
N SER A 32 10.71 -6.34 -8.05
CA SER A 32 9.28 -6.10 -8.28
C SER A 32 8.85 -6.59 -9.66
N MET A 33 7.77 -7.38 -9.69
CA MET A 33 6.95 -7.65 -10.85
C MET A 33 5.80 -6.66 -10.86
N ILE A 34 5.69 -5.85 -11.90
CA ILE A 34 4.66 -4.81 -11.99
C ILE A 34 3.61 -5.23 -13.01
N VAL A 35 2.35 -5.28 -12.57
CA VAL A 35 1.18 -5.49 -13.41
C VAL A 35 0.32 -4.22 -13.34
N PRO A 36 0.38 -3.35 -14.38
CA PRO A 36 -0.30 -2.07 -14.38
C PRO A 36 -1.81 -2.23 -14.56
N THR A 37 -2.60 -1.57 -13.70
CA THR A 37 -4.07 -1.48 -13.84
C THR A 37 -4.48 -0.34 -14.78
N VAL A 38 -3.64 0.68 -14.89
CA VAL A 38 -3.75 1.79 -15.84
C VAL A 38 -2.36 2.17 -16.33
N LEU A 39 -2.31 2.76 -17.52
CA LEU A 39 -1.12 3.38 -18.10
C LEU A 39 -1.43 4.86 -18.32
N TYR A 40 -1.01 5.71 -17.38
CA TYR A 40 -1.27 7.15 -17.42
C TYR A 40 -0.01 8.00 -17.58
N GLY A 41 -0.18 9.21 -18.11
CA GLY A 41 0.92 10.19 -18.23
C GLY A 41 1.23 10.87 -16.91
N ARG A 42 0.19 11.26 -16.15
CA ARG A 42 0.29 11.96 -14.86
C ARG A 42 -0.87 11.59 -13.95
N HIS A 43 -0.71 11.80 -12.64
CA HIS A 43 -1.79 11.52 -11.70
C HIS A 43 -2.96 12.53 -11.86
N PRO A 44 -4.23 12.16 -11.56
CA PRO A 44 -5.39 13.02 -11.79
C PRO A 44 -5.38 14.35 -11.02
N GLY A 45 -4.58 14.45 -9.96
CA GLY A 45 -4.40 15.69 -9.18
C GLY A 45 -3.71 16.81 -9.96
N TRP A 46 -3.04 16.51 -11.08
CA TRP A 46 -2.51 17.52 -12.00
C TRP A 46 -3.54 17.95 -13.08
N GLY A 47 -4.66 17.23 -13.23
CA GLY A 47 -5.67 17.43 -14.28
C GLY A 47 -5.89 16.14 -15.09
N ILE A 48 -6.43 16.26 -16.32
CA ILE A 48 -6.67 15.10 -17.22
C ILE A 48 -5.40 14.24 -17.32
N PRO A 49 -5.42 12.96 -16.91
CA PRO A 49 -4.22 12.16 -16.70
C PRO A 49 -3.50 11.75 -18.00
N GLY A 50 -4.24 11.69 -19.12
CA GLY A 50 -3.76 11.11 -20.38
C GLY A 50 -3.57 9.58 -20.27
N GLY A 51 -3.50 8.89 -21.41
CA GLY A 51 -3.44 7.41 -21.43
C GLY A 51 -4.80 6.76 -21.15
N ALA A 52 -4.80 5.51 -20.68
CA ALA A 52 -6.01 4.71 -20.53
C ALA A 52 -5.88 3.62 -19.44
N PRO A 53 -7.01 3.09 -18.94
CA PRO A 53 -7.02 1.81 -18.24
C PRO A 53 -6.37 0.71 -19.07
N ALA A 54 -5.63 -0.18 -18.41
CA ALA A 54 -5.14 -1.38 -19.07
C ALA A 54 -6.35 -2.28 -19.42
N PRO A 55 -6.53 -2.70 -20.68
CA PRO A 55 -7.54 -3.68 -21.03
C PRO A 55 -7.39 -4.94 -20.18
N ILE A 56 -8.52 -5.56 -19.80
CA ILE A 56 -8.48 -6.69 -18.88
C ILE A 56 -7.68 -7.87 -19.45
N GLU A 57 -7.78 -8.10 -20.75
CA GLU A 57 -7.07 -9.17 -21.46
C GLU A 57 -5.55 -8.96 -21.43
N VAL A 58 -5.10 -7.69 -21.45
CA VAL A 58 -3.67 -7.35 -21.33
C VAL A 58 -3.20 -7.61 -19.90
N MET A 59 -3.99 -7.20 -18.90
CA MET A 59 -3.65 -7.44 -17.50
C MET A 59 -3.59 -8.94 -17.19
N GLU A 60 -4.58 -9.72 -17.63
CA GLU A 60 -4.61 -11.18 -17.46
C GLU A 60 -3.46 -11.86 -18.21
N GLY A 61 -3.18 -11.47 -19.46
CA GLY A 61 -2.05 -12.03 -20.21
C GLY A 61 -0.69 -11.76 -19.56
N MET A 62 -0.50 -10.61 -18.89
CA MET A 62 0.70 -10.35 -18.10
C MET A 62 0.80 -11.26 -16.88
N LEU A 63 -0.31 -11.50 -16.19
CA LEU A 63 -0.40 -12.37 -15.02
C LEU A 63 -0.12 -13.83 -15.41
N ASP A 64 -0.69 -14.29 -16.51
CA ASP A 64 -0.44 -15.62 -17.08
C ASP A 64 1.04 -15.80 -17.44
N GLY A 65 1.67 -14.77 -18.02
CA GLY A 65 3.11 -14.78 -18.31
C GLY A 65 3.99 -14.87 -17.06
N ILE A 66 3.60 -14.19 -15.98
CA ILE A 66 4.29 -14.28 -14.67
C ILE A 66 4.14 -15.69 -14.09
N GLU A 67 2.94 -16.27 -14.15
CA GLU A 67 2.67 -17.64 -13.70
C GLU A 67 3.45 -18.67 -14.50
N ALA A 68 3.48 -18.55 -15.84
CA ALA A 68 4.20 -19.45 -16.73
C ALA A 68 5.71 -19.46 -16.47
N ASN A 69 6.27 -18.36 -15.95
CA ASN A 69 7.66 -18.27 -15.50
C ASN A 69 7.90 -18.85 -14.09
N GLY A 70 6.88 -19.43 -13.45
CA GLY A 70 6.98 -20.02 -12.11
C GLY A 70 7.14 -18.99 -10.98
N LEU A 71 6.88 -17.70 -11.25
CA LEU A 71 7.18 -16.62 -10.30
C LEU A 71 6.15 -16.50 -9.16
N PHE A 72 4.95 -17.07 -9.33
CA PHE A 72 3.96 -17.14 -8.25
C PHE A 72 4.48 -17.88 -7.01
N GLY A 73 5.16 -19.02 -7.22
CA GLY A 73 5.80 -19.79 -6.15
C GLY A 73 6.99 -19.09 -5.49
N GLN A 74 7.54 -18.07 -6.15
CA GLN A 74 8.67 -17.28 -5.65
C GLN A 74 8.21 -16.00 -4.94
N THR A 75 7.01 -15.50 -5.22
CA THR A 75 6.49 -14.23 -4.68
C THR A 75 6.48 -14.20 -3.15
N ASP A 76 7.07 -13.17 -2.56
CA ASP A 76 7.18 -12.91 -1.11
C ASP A 76 6.06 -12.02 -0.59
N VAL A 77 5.66 -11.04 -1.39
CA VAL A 77 4.63 -10.07 -1.07
C VAL A 77 3.79 -9.75 -2.30
N VAL A 78 2.48 -9.65 -2.13
CA VAL A 78 1.57 -9.09 -3.12
C VAL A 78 1.10 -7.74 -2.59
N ILE A 79 1.19 -6.69 -3.41
CA ILE A 79 0.69 -5.35 -3.08
C ILE A 79 -0.34 -4.96 -4.14
N THR A 80 -1.55 -4.63 -3.73
CA THR A 80 -2.54 -3.99 -4.63
C THR A 80 -2.60 -2.49 -4.40
N GLY A 81 -3.12 -1.74 -5.37
CA GLY A 81 -3.46 -0.33 -5.22
C GLY A 81 -4.67 0.03 -6.08
N TYR A 82 -4.57 1.14 -6.83
CA TYR A 82 -5.66 1.63 -7.69
C TYR A 82 -6.10 0.62 -8.77
N PHE A 83 -7.42 0.48 -8.96
CA PHE A 83 -8.04 -0.26 -10.05
C PHE A 83 -9.02 0.63 -10.84
N ALA A 84 -9.08 0.45 -12.16
CA ALA A 84 -9.99 1.19 -13.02
C ALA A 84 -11.31 0.46 -13.29
N SER A 85 -11.40 -0.85 -13.03
CA SER A 85 -12.63 -1.62 -13.23
C SER A 85 -12.75 -2.81 -12.27
N ALA A 86 -13.99 -3.24 -12.01
CA ALA A 86 -14.27 -4.41 -11.17
C ALA A 86 -13.73 -5.72 -11.78
N ALA A 87 -13.56 -5.79 -13.11
CA ALA A 87 -12.94 -6.94 -13.76
C ALA A 87 -11.47 -7.09 -13.36
N GLN A 88 -10.70 -5.99 -13.33
CA GLN A 88 -9.32 -5.99 -12.86
C GLN A 88 -9.21 -6.42 -11.39
N VAL A 89 -10.15 -5.95 -10.55
CA VAL A 89 -10.23 -6.35 -9.14
C VAL A 89 -10.42 -7.87 -9.00
N ARG A 90 -11.35 -8.45 -9.76
CA ARG A 90 -11.59 -9.90 -9.75
C ARG A 90 -10.40 -10.71 -10.29
N ALA A 91 -9.70 -10.19 -11.30
CA ALA A 91 -8.47 -10.81 -11.80
C ALA A 91 -7.38 -10.81 -10.72
N ALA A 92 -7.15 -9.67 -10.06
CA ALA A 92 -6.19 -9.58 -8.94
C ALA A 92 -6.55 -10.52 -7.78
N ALA A 93 -7.84 -10.66 -7.45
CA ALA A 93 -8.31 -11.60 -6.44
C ALA A 93 -7.96 -13.06 -6.79
N ARG A 94 -8.22 -13.49 -8.04
CA ARG A 94 -7.83 -14.82 -8.53
C ARG A 94 -6.32 -15.01 -8.50
N THR A 95 -5.54 -14.01 -8.90
CA THR A 95 -4.08 -14.05 -8.84
C THR A 95 -3.58 -14.22 -7.42
N ILE A 96 -4.13 -13.50 -6.44
CA ILE A 96 -3.74 -13.65 -5.03
C ILE A 96 -3.98 -15.09 -4.56
N ASP A 97 -5.11 -15.68 -4.93
CA ASP A 97 -5.43 -17.06 -4.58
C ASP A 97 -4.46 -18.04 -5.24
N ALA A 98 -4.13 -17.83 -6.53
CA ALA A 98 -3.16 -18.63 -7.28
C ALA A 98 -1.74 -18.51 -6.69
N VAL A 99 -1.27 -17.30 -6.36
CA VAL A 99 0.02 -17.03 -5.71
C VAL A 99 0.13 -17.71 -4.34
N ARG A 100 -0.97 -17.79 -3.59
CA ARG A 100 -1.02 -18.52 -2.32
C ARG A 100 -1.03 -20.04 -2.50
N ALA A 101 -1.63 -20.54 -3.57
CA ALA A 101 -1.71 -21.97 -3.88
C ALA A 101 -0.47 -22.51 -4.61
N ALA A 102 0.33 -21.63 -5.21
CA ALA A 102 1.47 -22.00 -6.02
C ALA A 102 2.50 -22.83 -5.22
N PRO A 103 3.02 -23.94 -5.79
CA PRO A 103 4.09 -24.71 -5.17
C PRO A 103 5.32 -23.84 -4.92
N ARG A 104 5.97 -24.03 -3.78
CA ARG A 104 7.16 -23.25 -3.38
C ARG A 104 8.35 -24.16 -3.16
N GLU A 105 9.46 -23.83 -3.82
CA GLU A 105 10.73 -24.53 -3.64
C GLU A 105 11.25 -24.38 -2.20
N GLY A 106 11.86 -25.43 -1.66
CA GLY A 106 12.40 -25.44 -0.29
C GLY A 106 11.35 -25.68 0.81
N ALA A 107 10.11 -26.03 0.47
CA ALA A 107 9.13 -26.50 1.44
C ALA A 107 9.66 -27.78 2.13
N THR A 108 10.14 -27.63 3.36
CA THR A 108 10.62 -28.77 4.15
C THR A 108 9.41 -29.55 4.66
N PRO A 109 9.33 -30.88 4.46
CA PRO A 109 8.26 -31.70 5.02
C PRO A 109 8.16 -31.48 6.54
N GLY A 110 7.01 -31.01 7.02
CA GLY A 110 6.75 -30.73 8.43
C GLY A 110 7.00 -29.29 8.91
N ALA A 111 7.57 -28.40 8.08
CA ALA A 111 7.63 -26.97 8.36
C ALA A 111 6.46 -26.24 7.70
N PRO A 112 5.90 -25.17 8.31
CA PRO A 112 4.89 -24.34 7.65
C PRO A 112 5.44 -23.79 6.34
N ALA A 113 4.75 -24.04 5.22
CA ALA A 113 5.14 -23.44 3.94
C ALA A 113 5.14 -21.91 4.09
N ARG A 114 6.24 -21.27 3.69
CA ARG A 114 6.37 -19.81 3.70
C ARG A 114 5.32 -19.22 2.76
N LYS A 115 4.31 -18.51 3.30
CA LYS A 115 3.25 -17.90 2.50
C LYS A 115 3.63 -16.46 2.12
N PRO A 116 3.21 -16.00 0.92
CA PRO A 116 3.36 -14.60 0.56
C PRO A 116 2.50 -13.74 1.48
N THR A 117 3.01 -12.57 1.87
CA THR A 117 2.21 -11.55 2.56
C THR A 117 1.35 -10.83 1.54
N VAL A 118 0.04 -10.69 1.78
CA VAL A 118 -0.86 -9.93 0.91
C VAL A 118 -1.22 -8.60 1.57
N ILE A 119 -0.80 -7.49 0.97
CA ILE A 119 -1.12 -6.13 1.41
C ILE A 119 -2.09 -5.51 0.42
N ILE A 120 -3.28 -5.18 0.90
CA ILE A 120 -4.32 -4.55 0.10
C ILE A 120 -4.39 -3.07 0.45
N ASP A 121 -3.86 -2.22 -0.42
CA ASP A 121 -4.23 -0.81 -0.46
C ASP A 121 -5.48 -0.69 -1.35
N PRO A 122 -6.65 -0.29 -0.80
CA PRO A 122 -7.88 -0.27 -1.56
C PRO A 122 -7.97 0.92 -2.53
N THR A 123 -7.15 1.98 -2.36
CA THR A 123 -7.11 3.21 -3.19
C THR A 123 -8.44 3.57 -3.87
N MET A 124 -9.47 3.87 -3.07
CA MET A 124 -10.83 4.13 -3.56
C MET A 124 -11.20 5.60 -3.57
N GLY A 125 -10.60 6.41 -2.69
CA GLY A 125 -11.05 7.78 -2.46
C GLY A 125 -10.37 8.44 -1.27
N ASP A 126 -10.78 9.68 -1.00
CA ASP A 126 -10.20 10.48 0.08
C ASP A 126 -11.21 11.49 0.63
N ALA A 127 -10.94 12.00 1.83
CA ALA A 127 -11.73 13.01 2.48
C ALA A 127 -11.85 14.27 1.61
N GLY A 128 -13.07 14.81 1.53
CA GLY A 128 -13.38 16.02 0.75
C GLY A 128 -13.57 15.79 -0.76
N LYS A 129 -13.01 14.72 -1.33
CA LYS A 129 -13.20 14.37 -2.76
C LYS A 129 -14.20 13.24 -2.96
N GLY A 130 -14.35 12.35 -1.98
CA GLY A 130 -15.17 11.15 -2.12
C GLY A 130 -14.44 10.08 -2.93
N LEU A 131 -15.21 9.26 -3.65
CA LEU A 131 -14.67 8.19 -4.49
C LEU A 131 -13.92 8.73 -5.71
N TYR A 132 -12.76 8.13 -5.99
CA TYR A 132 -12.00 8.28 -7.23
C TYR A 132 -12.39 7.26 -8.29
N VAL A 133 -13.03 6.18 -7.87
CA VAL A 133 -13.44 5.06 -8.70
C VAL A 133 -14.97 4.95 -8.74
N PRO A 134 -15.54 4.34 -9.78
CA PRO A 134 -16.96 3.98 -9.78
C PRO A 134 -17.33 3.11 -8.56
N ALA A 135 -18.58 3.21 -8.11
CA ALA A 135 -19.04 2.55 -6.88
C ALA A 135 -18.88 1.02 -6.96
N GLU A 136 -19.13 0.43 -8.12
CA GLU A 136 -18.97 -0.99 -8.39
C GLU A 136 -17.51 -1.47 -8.25
N VAL A 137 -16.53 -0.60 -8.48
CA VAL A 137 -15.11 -0.92 -8.27
C VAL A 137 -14.81 -0.94 -6.77
N ALA A 138 -15.30 0.06 -6.03
CA ALA A 138 -15.15 0.11 -4.57
C ALA A 138 -15.83 -1.09 -3.89
N GLU A 139 -17.02 -1.49 -4.35
CA GLU A 139 -17.73 -2.68 -3.86
C GLU A 139 -16.96 -3.97 -4.19
N ALA A 140 -16.41 -4.09 -5.40
CA ALA A 140 -15.56 -5.22 -5.76
C ALA A 140 -14.30 -5.28 -4.88
N ILE A 141 -13.64 -4.16 -4.61
CA ILE A 141 -12.45 -4.11 -3.74
C ILE A 141 -12.81 -4.60 -2.33
N ALA A 142 -13.91 -4.10 -1.78
CA ALA A 142 -14.38 -4.47 -0.45
C ALA A 142 -14.77 -5.96 -0.34
N SER A 143 -15.46 -6.49 -1.35
CA SER A 143 -15.97 -7.87 -1.33
C SER A 143 -14.94 -8.91 -1.77
N GLU A 144 -14.03 -8.58 -2.68
CA GLU A 144 -13.08 -9.53 -3.26
C GLU A 144 -11.68 -9.41 -2.66
N LEU A 145 -11.14 -8.19 -2.45
CA LEU A 145 -9.74 -8.04 -2.04
C LEU A 145 -9.57 -8.01 -0.53
N ILE A 146 -10.39 -7.25 0.20
CA ILE A 146 -10.27 -7.12 1.67
C ILE A 146 -10.28 -8.48 2.40
N PRO A 147 -11.14 -9.45 2.05
CA PRO A 147 -11.11 -10.77 2.70
C PRO A 147 -9.78 -11.51 2.51
N ARG A 148 -9.08 -11.23 1.40
CA ARG A 148 -7.79 -11.84 1.05
C ARG A 148 -6.61 -11.14 1.69
N ALA A 149 -6.76 -9.95 2.28
CA ALA A 149 -5.67 -9.22 2.90
C ALA A 149 -5.07 -9.96 4.12
N ASP A 150 -3.74 -9.94 4.24
CA ASP A 150 -3.01 -10.16 5.50
C ASP A 150 -2.79 -8.82 6.22
N VAL A 151 -2.63 -7.73 5.46
CA VAL A 151 -2.64 -6.35 5.94
C VAL A 151 -3.51 -5.50 5.02
N VAL A 152 -4.42 -4.70 5.57
CA VAL A 152 -5.12 -3.64 4.82
C VAL A 152 -4.38 -2.32 5.04
N ALA A 153 -4.01 -1.62 3.97
CA ALA A 153 -3.33 -0.34 4.04
C ALA A 153 -4.21 0.76 3.45
N CYS A 154 -5.09 1.34 4.28
CA CYS A 154 -6.08 2.32 3.84
C CYS A 154 -5.85 3.68 4.50
N ASN A 155 -6.46 4.73 3.94
CA ASN A 155 -6.60 5.99 4.66
C ASN A 155 -7.83 5.97 5.59
N ALA A 156 -7.92 6.94 6.50
CA ALA A 156 -9.03 7.06 7.44
C ALA A 156 -10.40 7.09 6.72
N TRP A 157 -10.53 7.84 5.63
CA TRP A 157 -11.80 7.94 4.88
C TRP A 157 -12.23 6.59 4.29
N GLU A 158 -11.29 5.84 3.70
CA GLU A 158 -11.54 4.50 3.17
C GLU A 158 -11.94 3.52 4.27
N LEU A 159 -11.28 3.58 5.44
CA LEU A 159 -11.67 2.76 6.59
C LEU A 159 -13.10 3.05 7.03
N GLN A 160 -13.47 4.33 7.10
CA GLN A 160 -14.83 4.73 7.45
C GLN A 160 -15.84 4.21 6.41
N ARG A 161 -15.48 4.25 5.12
CA ARG A 161 -16.32 3.68 4.06
C ARG A 161 -16.49 2.17 4.21
N LEU A 162 -15.41 1.44 4.49
CA LEU A 162 -15.42 -0.02 4.62
C LEU A 162 -16.18 -0.49 5.87
N THR A 163 -16.21 0.31 6.94
CA THR A 163 -16.72 -0.12 8.26
C THR A 163 -17.99 0.61 8.69
N GLY A 164 -18.38 1.69 8.00
CA GLY A 164 -19.45 2.58 8.42
C GLY A 164 -19.17 3.35 9.73
N THR A 165 -17.93 3.29 10.25
CA THR A 165 -17.56 3.81 11.57
C THR A 165 -16.53 4.93 11.44
N ASP A 166 -16.64 5.97 12.27
CA ASP A 166 -15.66 7.06 12.29
C ASP A 166 -14.24 6.54 12.59
N SER A 167 -13.26 7.14 11.94
CA SER A 167 -11.85 6.72 11.90
C SER A 167 -10.88 7.91 11.90
N ARG A 168 -11.37 9.13 12.11
CA ARG A 168 -10.59 10.37 11.88
C ARG A 168 -9.56 10.68 12.97
N ASP A 169 -9.82 10.26 14.21
CA ASP A 169 -8.87 10.34 15.32
C ASP A 169 -8.25 8.96 15.64
N PRO A 170 -7.13 8.90 16.38
CA PRO A 170 -6.44 7.64 16.64
C PRO A 170 -7.29 6.57 17.32
N GLN A 171 -8.12 6.92 18.31
CA GLN A 171 -8.94 5.94 19.02
C GLN A 171 -10.14 5.50 18.18
N ALA A 172 -10.70 6.40 17.37
CA ALA A 172 -11.72 6.06 16.37
C ALA A 172 -11.16 5.10 15.31
N ALA A 173 -9.96 5.38 14.78
CA ALA A 173 -9.28 4.49 13.83
C ALA A 173 -9.04 3.09 14.41
N VAL A 174 -8.65 2.97 15.69
CA VAL A 174 -8.51 1.67 16.38
C VAL A 174 -9.85 0.92 16.43
N ARG A 175 -10.94 1.59 16.82
CA ARG A 175 -12.27 0.95 16.91
C ARG A 175 -12.74 0.49 15.53
N ALA A 176 -12.67 1.36 14.52
CA ALA A 176 -13.07 1.05 13.16
C ALA A 176 -12.20 -0.07 12.56
N GLY A 177 -10.87 0.00 12.70
CA GLY A 177 -9.95 -1.01 12.14
C GLY A 177 -10.18 -2.41 12.72
N ARG A 178 -10.55 -2.52 14.00
CA ARG A 178 -10.92 -3.81 14.60
C ARG A 178 -12.15 -4.46 13.94
N LEU A 179 -13.07 -3.68 13.37
CA LEU A 179 -14.24 -4.22 12.66
C LEU A 179 -13.86 -4.98 11.38
N LEU A 180 -12.74 -4.63 10.74
CA LEU A 180 -12.24 -5.36 9.57
C LEU A 180 -11.73 -6.77 9.93
N ASN A 181 -11.45 -7.05 11.20
CA ASN A 181 -10.91 -8.33 11.66
C ASN A 181 -9.59 -8.75 10.96
N LYS A 182 -8.82 -7.76 10.50
CA LYS A 182 -7.53 -7.89 9.82
C LYS A 182 -6.53 -6.87 10.38
N PRO A 183 -5.23 -7.18 10.43
CA PRO A 183 -4.20 -6.17 10.63
C PRO A 183 -4.40 -5.01 9.64
N THR A 184 -4.45 -3.79 10.14
CA THR A 184 -4.81 -2.62 9.34
C THR A 184 -3.87 -1.45 9.65
N LEU A 185 -3.30 -0.86 8.60
CA LEU A 185 -2.69 0.46 8.64
C LEU A 185 -3.72 1.49 8.21
N VAL A 186 -3.96 2.48 9.08
CA VAL A 186 -4.89 3.58 8.86
C VAL A 186 -4.09 4.86 8.76
N SER A 187 -3.84 5.31 7.53
CA SER A 187 -3.13 6.56 7.25
C SER A 187 -4.05 7.77 7.32
N SER A 188 -3.47 8.97 7.27
CA SER A 188 -4.20 10.25 7.30
C SER A 188 -5.03 10.47 8.58
N VAL A 189 -4.68 9.81 9.68
CA VAL A 189 -5.29 10.01 11.01
C VAL A 189 -4.72 11.30 11.60
N GLN A 190 -5.58 12.18 12.11
CA GLN A 190 -5.17 13.50 12.60
C GLN A 190 -5.33 13.61 14.11
N ARG A 191 -4.37 14.28 14.77
CA ARG A 191 -4.45 14.64 16.20
C ARG A 191 -3.81 16.01 16.42
N GLY A 192 -4.64 17.04 16.57
CA GLY A 192 -4.17 18.41 16.66
C GLY A 192 -3.45 18.84 15.38
N SER A 193 -2.19 19.28 15.50
CA SER A 193 -1.32 19.63 14.37
C SER A 193 -0.53 18.44 13.80
N GLU A 194 -0.67 17.25 14.38
CA GLU A 194 -0.02 16.03 13.89
C GLU A 194 -0.91 15.27 12.90
N ILE A 195 -0.24 14.57 11.98
CA ILE A 195 -0.82 13.54 11.13
C ILE A 195 -0.02 12.25 11.32
N GLY A 196 -0.68 11.10 11.19
CA GLY A 196 -0.01 9.83 11.42
C GLY A 196 -0.72 8.63 10.84
N VAL A 197 -0.18 7.47 11.19
CA VAL A 197 -0.68 6.16 10.83
C VAL A 197 -0.95 5.36 12.09
N VAL A 198 -2.17 4.84 12.19
CA VAL A 198 -2.52 3.86 13.22
C VAL A 198 -2.33 2.46 12.63
N TYR A 199 -1.53 1.64 13.28
CA TYR A 199 -1.60 0.19 13.13
C TYR A 199 -2.59 -0.36 14.15
N VAL A 200 -3.43 -1.30 13.73
CA VAL A 200 -4.32 -2.03 14.63
C VAL A 200 -4.50 -3.48 14.18
N ASP A 201 -4.40 -4.41 15.12
CA ASP A 201 -4.86 -5.78 14.98
C ASP A 201 -5.72 -6.21 16.19
N ARG A 202 -5.90 -7.53 16.39
CA ARG A 202 -6.68 -8.07 17.51
C ARG A 202 -5.98 -7.94 18.86
N LYS A 203 -4.66 -7.76 18.89
CA LYS A 203 -3.81 -7.85 20.09
C LYS A 203 -3.29 -6.49 20.53
N GLU A 204 -2.88 -5.65 19.60
CA GLU A 204 -2.23 -4.38 19.89
C GLU A 204 -2.61 -3.29 18.89
N ALA A 205 -2.42 -2.04 19.32
CA ALA A 205 -2.59 -0.88 18.46
C ALA A 205 -1.48 0.13 18.72
N TRP A 206 -0.98 0.75 17.64
CA TRP A 206 0.12 1.70 17.68
C TRP A 206 -0.18 2.91 16.81
N LEU A 207 0.26 4.09 17.25
CA LEU A 207 0.25 5.33 16.49
C LEU A 207 1.68 5.76 16.21
N ALA A 208 2.03 5.96 14.96
CA ALA A 208 3.20 6.72 14.54
C ALA A 208 2.73 8.04 13.94
N ALA A 209 3.15 9.17 14.50
CA ALA A 209 2.70 10.50 14.10
C ALA A 209 3.85 11.50 14.00
N HIS A 210 3.68 12.50 13.13
CA HIS A 210 4.60 13.62 12.94
C HIS A 210 3.81 14.92 12.66
N ALA A 211 4.50 16.05 12.68
CA ALA A 211 3.89 17.33 12.33
C ALA A 211 3.34 17.30 10.89
N LYS A 212 2.10 17.77 10.70
CA LYS A 212 1.48 17.84 9.38
C LYS A 212 2.17 18.91 8.53
N ALA A 213 2.64 18.53 7.35
CA ALA A 213 3.21 19.47 6.39
C ALA A 213 2.12 20.32 5.73
N GLU A 214 2.45 21.55 5.34
CA GLU A 214 1.53 22.46 4.63
C GLU A 214 1.11 21.88 3.27
N ARG A 215 2.06 21.28 2.56
CA ARG A 215 1.84 20.62 1.27
C ARG A 215 2.33 19.17 1.34
N SER A 216 1.54 18.27 0.77
CA SER A 216 1.87 16.86 0.63
C SER A 216 1.64 16.44 -0.83
N PRO A 217 2.69 16.04 -1.57
CA PRO A 217 2.53 15.47 -2.90
C PRO A 217 1.73 14.16 -2.88
N SER A 218 1.17 13.76 -4.02
CA SER A 218 0.47 12.47 -4.14
C SER A 218 1.45 11.29 -4.02
N GLY A 219 0.96 10.11 -3.62
CA GLY A 219 1.75 8.88 -3.52
C GLY A 219 2.28 8.54 -2.13
N THR A 220 1.88 9.28 -1.09
CA THR A 220 2.30 8.99 0.29
C THR A 220 1.76 7.67 0.83
N GLY A 221 0.53 7.29 0.44
CA GLY A 221 -0.06 5.97 0.72
C GLY A 221 0.71 4.84 0.03
N ASP A 222 0.98 4.99 -1.27
CA ASP A 222 1.79 4.03 -2.04
C ASP A 222 3.16 3.81 -1.39
N LEU A 223 3.81 4.90 -0.99
CA LEU A 223 5.10 4.85 -0.32
C LEU A 223 5.01 4.18 1.05
N LEU A 224 4.03 4.56 1.87
CA LEU A 224 3.80 3.95 3.19
C LEU A 224 3.64 2.43 3.08
N THR A 225 2.78 1.98 2.15
CA THR A 225 2.49 0.57 1.89
C THR A 225 3.77 -0.18 1.51
N ALA A 226 4.60 0.36 0.61
CA ALA A 226 5.87 -0.23 0.21
C ALA A 226 6.90 -0.31 1.35
N LEU A 227 7.04 0.74 2.15
CA LEU A 227 8.00 0.77 3.27
C LEU A 227 7.59 -0.17 4.41
N TYR A 228 6.29 -0.29 4.66
CA TYR A 228 5.80 -1.26 5.64
C TYR A 228 5.94 -2.70 5.13
N ALA A 229 5.69 -2.94 3.84
CA ALA A 229 5.95 -4.23 3.20
C ALA A 229 7.41 -4.68 3.37
N ALA A 230 8.36 -3.77 3.12
CA ALA A 230 9.78 -4.05 3.34
C ALA A 230 10.08 -4.38 4.83
N SER A 231 9.41 -3.72 5.77
CA SER A 231 9.56 -3.99 7.20
C SER A 231 9.06 -5.38 7.60
N ILE A 232 7.95 -5.82 7.00
CA ILE A 232 7.44 -7.19 7.20
C ILE A 232 8.44 -8.22 6.67
N LEU A 233 8.95 -8.02 5.45
CA LEU A 233 9.88 -8.97 4.81
C LEU A 233 11.24 -9.06 5.52
N GLU A 234 11.67 -7.98 6.18
CA GLU A 234 12.87 -7.96 7.02
C GLU A 234 12.64 -8.55 8.43
N GLY A 235 11.41 -8.97 8.76
CA GLY A 235 11.08 -9.56 10.06
C GLY A 235 11.08 -8.55 11.21
N GLN A 236 10.85 -7.27 10.93
CA GLN A 236 10.81 -6.23 11.95
C GLN A 236 9.58 -6.37 12.85
N THR A 237 9.69 -5.87 14.08
CA THR A 237 8.52 -5.76 14.97
C THR A 237 7.51 -4.77 14.40
N ILE A 238 6.23 -4.95 14.77
CA ILE A 238 5.12 -4.09 14.30
C ILE A 238 5.41 -2.61 14.58
N SER A 239 5.78 -2.27 15.82
CA SER A 239 6.02 -0.89 16.25
C SER A 239 7.24 -0.27 15.55
N TYR A 240 8.33 -1.02 15.37
CA TYR A 240 9.51 -0.54 14.66
C TYR A 240 9.23 -0.37 13.16
N GLY A 241 8.59 -1.37 12.53
CA GLY A 241 8.20 -1.30 11.12
C GLY A 241 7.25 -0.13 10.83
N LEU A 242 6.30 0.14 11.73
CA LEU A 242 5.41 1.29 11.63
C LEU A 242 6.19 2.61 11.76
N ALA A 243 7.01 2.77 12.80
CA ALA A 243 7.81 3.98 13.02
C ALA A 243 8.75 4.26 11.85
N ARG A 244 9.36 3.22 11.28
CA ARG A 244 10.27 3.32 10.13
C ARG A 244 9.53 3.70 8.85
N ALA A 245 8.40 3.07 8.56
CA ALA A 245 7.61 3.38 7.37
C ALA A 245 7.07 4.82 7.42
N VAL A 246 6.53 5.25 8.56
CA VAL A 246 6.07 6.63 8.76
C VAL A 246 7.23 7.63 8.71
N GLY A 247 8.39 7.28 9.29
CA GLY A 247 9.62 8.07 9.19
C GLY A 247 10.04 8.31 7.75
N GLY A 248 10.11 7.25 6.94
CA GLY A 248 10.47 7.37 5.53
C GLY A 248 9.51 8.24 4.74
N VAL A 249 8.20 8.15 4.99
CA VAL A 249 7.19 9.03 4.38
C VAL A 249 7.38 10.48 4.83
N ALA A 250 7.48 10.74 6.13
CA ALA A 250 7.59 12.08 6.70
C ALA A 250 8.85 12.81 6.19
N GLU A 251 9.99 12.13 6.15
CA GLU A 251 11.25 12.67 5.61
C GLU A 251 11.13 12.94 4.11
N THR A 252 10.47 12.06 3.35
CA THR A 252 10.30 12.25 1.90
C THR A 252 9.37 13.42 1.58
N VAL A 253 8.29 13.60 2.35
CA VAL A 253 7.41 14.77 2.24
C VAL A 253 8.15 16.05 2.64
N THR A 254 8.93 16.02 3.71
CA THR A 254 9.76 17.15 4.13
C THR A 254 10.75 17.55 3.04
N ALA A 255 11.47 16.59 2.47
CA ALA A 255 12.40 16.83 1.37
C ALA A 255 11.70 17.40 0.13
N ALA A 256 10.51 16.89 -0.22
CA ALA A 256 9.73 17.43 -1.33
C ALA A 256 9.39 18.91 -1.13
N ASN A 257 9.01 19.31 0.09
CA ASN A 257 8.73 20.71 0.41
C ASN A 257 9.99 21.59 0.38
N ILE A 258 11.09 21.14 0.99
CA ILE A 258 12.36 21.90 1.01
C ILE A 258 12.89 22.10 -0.41
N TRP A 259 12.79 21.09 -1.26
CA TRP A 259 13.26 21.15 -2.65
C TRP A 259 12.24 21.75 -3.61
N ASN A 260 11.06 22.16 -3.10
CA ASN A 260 9.91 22.58 -3.90
C ASN A 260 9.59 21.58 -5.04
N ALA A 261 9.77 20.29 -4.78
CA ALA A 261 9.56 19.23 -5.76
C ALA A 261 8.04 19.07 -6.02
N PRO A 262 7.61 18.91 -7.28
CA PRO A 262 6.20 18.65 -7.60
C PRO A 262 5.73 17.28 -7.09
N GLU A 263 6.64 16.30 -7.06
CA GLU A 263 6.41 14.89 -6.78
C GLU A 263 7.26 14.41 -5.58
N LEU A 264 6.95 13.24 -5.01
CA LEU A 264 7.77 12.64 -3.96
C LEU A 264 9.16 12.26 -4.51
N PRO A 265 10.28 12.78 -3.97
CA PRO A 265 11.61 12.49 -4.50
C PRO A 265 12.17 11.15 -3.98
N ILE A 266 11.41 10.06 -4.16
CA ILE A 266 11.66 8.72 -3.58
C ILE A 266 13.09 8.23 -3.86
N VAL A 267 13.55 8.36 -5.11
CA VAL A 267 14.89 7.91 -5.52
C VAL A 267 16.00 8.69 -4.82
N ALA A 268 15.87 10.01 -4.72
CA ALA A 268 16.84 10.85 -4.03
C ALA A 268 16.86 10.60 -2.51
N MET A 269 15.75 10.09 -1.96
CA MET A 269 15.61 9.77 -0.54
C MET A 269 16.09 8.35 -0.17
N ALA A 270 16.66 7.59 -1.11
CA ALA A 270 17.08 6.19 -0.96
C ALA A 270 17.77 5.83 0.38
N ALA A 271 18.73 6.65 0.84
CA ALA A 271 19.45 6.38 2.08
C ALA A 271 18.61 6.67 3.34
N ARG A 272 17.79 7.72 3.30
CA ARG A 272 16.99 8.21 4.43
C ARG A 272 15.69 7.42 4.62
N ILE A 273 15.11 6.93 3.53
CA ILE A 273 13.82 6.23 3.54
C ILE A 273 13.83 4.89 4.29
N LYS A 274 15.03 4.36 4.56
CA LYS A 274 15.25 3.11 5.31
C LYS A 274 15.36 3.31 6.82
N GLN A 275 15.38 4.55 7.30
CA GLN A 275 15.65 4.89 8.70
C GLN A 275 14.38 5.37 9.40
N THR A 276 14.31 5.14 10.71
CA THR A 276 13.35 5.85 11.57
C THR A 276 13.71 7.32 11.63
N SER A 277 12.72 8.21 11.67
CA SER A 277 12.94 9.65 11.84
C SER A 277 12.80 10.04 13.31
N PRO A 278 13.68 10.91 13.85
CA PRO A 278 13.51 11.47 15.20
C PRO A 278 12.29 12.38 15.33
N THR A 279 11.70 12.81 14.19
CA THR A 279 10.50 13.64 14.17
C THR A 279 9.20 12.81 14.26
N VAL A 280 9.30 11.48 14.19
CA VAL A 280 8.17 10.58 14.31
C VAL A 280 8.08 10.06 15.73
N ARG A 281 6.94 10.34 16.36
CA ARG A 281 6.59 9.84 17.68
C ARG A 281 5.81 8.54 17.55
N ILE A 282 6.27 7.49 18.24
CA ILE A 282 5.57 6.20 18.34
C ILE A 282 4.89 6.08 19.71
N GLU A 283 3.63 5.62 19.72
CA GLU A 283 2.80 5.50 20.93
C GLU A 283 1.97 4.21 20.84
N ARG A 284 1.88 3.47 21.94
CA ARG A 284 0.95 2.34 22.05
C ARG A 284 -0.43 2.84 22.46
N LEU A 285 -1.45 2.45 21.71
CA LEU A 285 -2.86 2.84 21.95
C LEU A 285 -3.67 1.75 22.68
N ALA A 286 -3.29 0.47 22.52
CA ALA A 286 -3.88 -0.70 23.19
C ALA A 286 -2.90 -1.88 23.21
#